data_AF-A0A9E5DDE0-F1
#
_entry.id   AF-A0A9E5DDE0-F1
#
_cell.length_a   1.000
_cell.length_b   1.000
_cell.length_c   1.000
_cell.angle_alpha   90.00
_cell.angle_beta   90.00
_cell.angle_gamma   90.00
#
_symmetry.space_group_name_H-M   'P 1'
#
loop_
_entity.id
_entity.type
_entity.pdbx_description
1 polymer ?
#
loop_
_entity_poly.entity_id
_entity_poly.type
_entity_poly.pdbx_seq_one_letter_code
_entity_poly.pdbx_strand_id
1 'polypeptide(L)'
;MTGDPYRPRKFPIKTVIVVLVVIGIAAIWGGQIASSVGTAVTGTLEASGLNSPEISKETLEKGPKTINYPYVLRGKPGSIRFDAYRGVNDYLSTKYPAAHRDDRDYWLQFTDESIQDRYLQQLAANIRAAEPEPDNQVRAAISLVQTIPYKDYSFNTAAKYPYHVLYHQDGDCDEKSLLLAYLFRELGYGTAVFLFEKETHMAVGIKAPDRYCYRDTGYAFIETTVPSIPTDSGEEYGDDGIKMTSNPKVFVIAEGDSFEGIWREHADAVEWNKIRDMGPKLDSYNYGRYRNLAQSYGIDYGG
;
A
#
# COMPACT_ATOMS: atom_id res chain seq x y z
N MET A 1 29.76 8.27 -42.51
CA MET A 1 28.88 9.32 -41.95
C MET A 1 28.42 8.84 -40.59
N THR A 2 29.00 9.43 -39.55
CA THR A 2 28.85 9.07 -38.14
C THR A 2 27.55 9.64 -37.59
N GLY A 3 26.63 8.79 -37.14
CA GLY A 3 25.43 9.17 -36.40
C GLY A 3 25.67 9.00 -34.90
N ASP A 4 25.58 10.11 -34.18
CA ASP A 4 25.69 10.25 -32.73
C ASP A 4 24.45 9.66 -32.02
N PRO A 5 24.60 8.69 -31.07
CA PRO A 5 23.47 8.11 -30.34
C PRO A 5 23.02 8.92 -29.10
N TYR A 6 23.63 10.06 -28.77
CA TYR A 6 23.26 10.87 -27.62
C TYR A 6 22.60 12.20 -28.02
N ARG A 7 21.30 12.15 -28.33
CA ARG A 7 20.42 13.34 -28.24
C ARG A 7 19.17 13.03 -27.43
N PRO A 8 18.97 13.66 -26.26
CA PRO A 8 17.71 13.57 -25.53
C PRO A 8 16.60 14.27 -26.33
N ARG A 9 15.52 13.55 -26.61
CA ARG A 9 14.29 14.12 -27.18
C ARG A 9 13.62 14.99 -26.11
N LYS A 10 13.71 16.31 -26.26
CA LYS A 10 12.84 17.26 -25.57
C LYS A 10 11.43 17.19 -26.19
N PHE A 11 10.42 16.90 -25.38
CA PHE A 11 9.02 17.18 -25.69
C PHE A 11 8.30 17.76 -24.46
N PRO A 12 7.23 18.55 -24.66
CA PRO A 12 7.01 19.78 -23.93
C PRO A 12 6.16 19.61 -22.68
N ILE A 13 6.44 20.48 -21.70
CA ILE A 13 5.61 20.79 -20.55
C ILE A 13 4.19 21.14 -21.04
N LYS A 14 3.18 20.39 -20.56
CA LYS A 14 1.77 20.79 -20.64
C LYS A 14 1.07 20.51 -19.32
N THR A 15 0.85 21.60 -18.60
CA THR A 15 -0.38 22.01 -17.91
C THR A 15 -1.10 20.96 -17.06
N VAL A 16 -0.98 21.17 -15.75
CA VAL A 16 -1.87 20.70 -14.68
C VAL A 16 -3.34 20.92 -15.07
N ILE A 17 -4.12 19.83 -15.10
CA ILE A 17 -5.57 19.86 -15.00
C ILE A 17 -5.95 18.82 -13.94
N VAL A 18 -6.29 19.30 -12.75
CA VAL A 18 -7.03 18.54 -11.74
C VAL A 18 -8.50 18.55 -12.16
N VAL A 19 -9.08 17.38 -12.47
CA VAL A 19 -10.53 17.18 -12.42
C VAL A 19 -10.85 15.75 -11.98
N LEU A 20 -11.27 15.61 -10.72
CA LEU A 20 -12.17 14.54 -10.26
C LEU A 20 -13.59 14.87 -10.76
N VAL A 21 -14.13 14.15 -11.76
CA VAL A 21 -15.59 13.93 -11.91
C VAL A 21 -15.85 12.65 -12.70
N VAL A 22 -16.55 11.74 -12.03
CA VAL A 22 -17.27 10.57 -12.56
C VAL A 22 -18.41 11.01 -13.46
N ILE A 23 -18.52 10.48 -14.69
CA ILE A 23 -19.76 10.56 -15.48
C ILE A 23 -20.23 9.15 -15.79
N GLY A 24 -21.24 8.70 -15.03
CA GLY A 24 -22.13 7.63 -15.45
C GLY A 24 -23.08 8.16 -16.52
N ILE A 25 -23.08 7.53 -17.70
CA ILE A 25 -24.09 7.76 -18.75
C ILE A 25 -25.01 6.54 -18.77
N ALA A 26 -26.22 6.72 -18.25
CA ALA A 26 -27.40 5.98 -18.72
C ALA A 26 -28.66 6.80 -18.43
N ALA A 27 -29.03 7.67 -19.38
CA ALA A 27 -30.37 8.25 -19.44
C ALA A 27 -30.82 8.24 -20.91
N ILE A 28 -31.57 7.18 -21.26
CA ILE A 28 -32.36 7.14 -22.50
C ILE A 28 -33.61 7.98 -22.25
N TRP A 29 -33.85 8.98 -23.10
CA TRP A 29 -35.06 9.80 -23.09
C TRP A 29 -36.23 9.11 -23.79
N GLY A 30 -37.41 9.21 -23.17
CA GLY A 30 -38.64 9.60 -23.86
C GLY A 30 -39.57 8.49 -24.35
N GLY A 31 -40.58 8.15 -23.54
CA GLY A 31 -41.79 7.48 -24.00
C GLY A 31 -42.92 7.60 -22.97
N GLN A 32 -43.83 8.54 -23.18
CA GLN A 32 -45.05 8.72 -22.38
C GLN A 32 -45.94 7.47 -22.43
N ILE A 33 -46.46 7.05 -21.28
CA ILE A 33 -47.81 6.45 -21.21
C ILE A 33 -48.49 6.98 -19.94
N ALA A 34 -49.65 7.59 -20.11
CA ALA A 34 -50.48 8.11 -19.04
C ALA A 34 -51.33 7.01 -18.38
N SER A 35 -51.52 7.16 -17.06
CA SER A 35 -52.72 6.87 -16.27
C SER A 35 -53.41 5.49 -16.40
N SER A 36 -53.55 4.79 -15.27
CA SER A 36 -54.85 4.72 -14.56
C SER A 36 -54.85 3.81 -13.32
N VAL A 37 -55.62 4.23 -12.30
CA VAL A 37 -56.25 3.47 -11.18
C VAL A 37 -55.29 2.74 -10.20
N GLY A 38 -55.38 2.84 -8.88
CA GLY A 38 -56.35 3.45 -7.97
C GLY A 38 -56.10 2.95 -6.54
N THR A 39 -56.70 3.62 -5.58
CA THR A 39 -57.02 3.19 -4.21
C THR A 39 -55.88 2.70 -3.29
N ALA A 40 -55.66 3.52 -2.27
CA ALA A 40 -54.92 3.20 -1.06
C ALA A 40 -55.42 1.91 -0.40
N VAL A 41 -54.48 1.01 -0.14
CA VAL A 41 -54.62 -0.03 0.89
C VAL A 41 -53.55 0.26 1.93
N THR A 42 -54.00 0.65 3.12
CA THR A 42 -53.22 0.67 4.35
C THR A 42 -52.79 -0.77 4.66
N GLY A 43 -51.58 -1.11 4.25
CA GLY A 43 -50.86 -2.30 4.67
C GLY A 43 -49.58 -1.87 5.38
N THR A 44 -49.51 -2.14 6.68
CA THR A 44 -48.28 -2.17 7.45
C THR A 44 -47.22 -2.99 6.71
N LEU A 45 -46.22 -2.30 6.17
CA LEU A 45 -44.99 -2.94 5.69
C LEU A 45 -44.23 -3.43 6.93
N GLU A 46 -44.42 -4.70 7.28
CA GLU A 46 -43.45 -5.39 8.11
C GLU A 46 -42.08 -5.29 7.41
N ALA A 47 -41.11 -4.77 8.14
CA ALA A 47 -39.72 -4.72 7.72
C ALA A 47 -39.20 -6.15 7.61
N SER A 48 -39.32 -6.74 6.43
CA SER A 48 -38.56 -7.93 6.07
C SER A 48 -37.09 -7.51 6.01
N GLY A 49 -36.34 -7.96 7.02
CA GLY A 49 -34.89 -7.84 7.04
C GLY A 49 -34.31 -8.45 5.77
N LEU A 50 -33.87 -7.60 4.85
CA LEU A 50 -32.96 -7.94 3.79
C LEU A 50 -31.60 -8.23 4.43
N ASN A 51 -31.47 -9.41 5.03
CA ASN A 51 -30.14 -9.99 5.24
C ASN A 51 -29.58 -10.28 3.84
N SER A 52 -28.65 -9.44 3.40
CA SER A 52 -27.74 -9.79 2.31
C SER A 52 -27.24 -11.22 2.55
N PRO A 53 -27.30 -12.12 1.56
CA PRO A 53 -26.91 -13.51 1.76
C PRO A 53 -25.46 -13.56 2.25
N GLU A 54 -25.28 -14.05 3.48
CA GLU A 54 -23.97 -14.23 4.09
C GLU A 54 -23.20 -15.27 3.24
N ILE A 55 -22.07 -14.86 2.66
CA ILE A 55 -21.34 -15.70 1.72
C ILE A 55 -20.69 -16.86 2.48
N SER A 56 -20.97 -18.08 2.04
CA SER A 56 -20.52 -19.27 2.75
C SER A 56 -19.01 -19.48 2.68
N LYS A 57 -18.45 -20.12 3.72
CA LYS A 57 -17.04 -20.48 3.80
C LYS A 57 -16.63 -21.39 2.63
N GLU A 58 -17.48 -22.33 2.24
CA GLU A 58 -17.24 -23.24 1.10
C GLU A 58 -17.14 -22.50 -0.24
N THR A 59 -17.75 -21.31 -0.34
CA THR A 59 -17.63 -20.46 -1.53
C THR A 59 -16.32 -19.69 -1.52
N LEU A 60 -15.96 -19.12 -0.37
CA LEU A 60 -14.75 -18.30 -0.22
C LEU A 60 -13.46 -19.15 -0.26
N GLU A 61 -13.44 -20.32 0.37
CA GLU A 61 -12.25 -21.18 0.47
C GLU A 61 -12.03 -22.09 -0.75
N LYS A 62 -12.58 -21.71 -1.92
CA LYS A 62 -12.31 -22.41 -3.18
C LYS A 62 -10.92 -22.10 -3.71
N GLY A 63 -10.27 -23.12 -4.26
CA GLY A 63 -8.97 -22.97 -4.92
C GLY A 63 -7.89 -22.48 -3.97
N PRO A 64 -7.56 -23.26 -2.92
CA PRO A 64 -6.49 -22.90 -1.99
C PRO A 64 -5.14 -22.78 -2.72
N LYS A 65 -4.35 -21.80 -2.31
CA LYS A 65 -3.02 -21.45 -2.79
C LYS A 65 -2.19 -21.01 -1.59
N THR A 66 -1.13 -21.74 -1.28
CA THR A 66 -0.16 -21.31 -0.26
C THR A 66 0.92 -20.48 -0.95
N ILE A 67 1.18 -19.28 -0.41
CA ILE A 67 2.20 -18.34 -0.86
C ILE A 67 3.18 -18.13 0.29
N ASN A 68 4.47 -18.11 0.00
CA ASN A 68 5.52 -17.85 0.98
C ASN A 68 6.19 -16.54 0.60
N TYR A 69 5.90 -15.46 1.31
CA TYR A 69 6.53 -14.17 1.04
C TYR A 69 7.90 -14.11 1.68
N PRO A 70 8.94 -13.69 0.95
CA PRO A 70 10.24 -13.46 1.54
C PRO A 70 10.23 -12.19 2.38
N TYR A 71 11.13 -12.11 3.35
CA TYR A 71 11.53 -10.85 3.97
C TYR A 71 13.01 -10.95 4.35
N VAL A 72 13.64 -9.81 4.58
CA VAL A 72 15.02 -9.71 5.09
C VAL A 72 14.98 -8.93 6.40
N LEU A 73 15.50 -9.55 7.45
CA LEU A 73 15.66 -8.92 8.75
C LEU A 73 17.14 -8.90 9.13
N ARG A 74 17.76 -7.72 9.06
CA ARG A 74 19.18 -7.52 9.42
C ARG A 74 20.10 -8.47 8.65
N GLY A 75 19.84 -8.59 7.34
CA GLY A 75 20.59 -9.46 6.42
C GLY A 75 20.29 -10.94 6.53
N LYS A 76 19.34 -11.34 7.39
CA LYS A 76 18.88 -12.72 7.48
C LYS A 76 17.60 -12.88 6.67
N PRO A 77 17.57 -13.75 5.65
CA PRO A 77 16.35 -14.04 4.92
C PRO A 77 15.40 -14.86 5.81
N GLY A 78 14.11 -14.54 5.71
CA GLY A 78 13.03 -15.30 6.31
C GLY A 78 11.86 -15.44 5.33
N SER A 79 10.81 -16.15 5.76
CA SER A 79 9.60 -16.24 4.97
C SER A 79 8.35 -16.32 5.84
N ILE A 80 7.28 -15.65 5.40
CA ILE A 80 5.96 -15.69 6.03
C ILE A 80 4.99 -16.40 5.09
N ARG A 81 4.33 -17.44 5.61
CA ARG A 81 3.28 -18.15 4.89
C ARG A 81 1.99 -17.33 4.86
N PHE A 82 1.33 -17.34 3.72
CA PHE A 82 -0.04 -16.86 3.53
C PHE A 82 -0.85 -17.91 2.79
N ASP A 83 -1.97 -18.33 3.37
CA ASP A 83 -2.91 -19.24 2.73
C ASP A 83 -4.03 -18.42 2.09
N ALA A 84 -3.99 -18.39 0.76
CA ALA A 84 -4.95 -17.67 -0.05
C ALA A 84 -5.93 -18.64 -0.73
N TYR A 85 -7.08 -18.13 -1.11
CA TYR A 85 -8.15 -18.82 -1.80
C TYR A 85 -8.63 -17.98 -2.99
N ARG A 86 -8.82 -18.64 -4.14
CA ARG A 86 -9.42 -18.03 -5.33
C ARG A 86 -10.82 -17.50 -5.04
N GLY A 87 -11.62 -18.18 -4.21
CA GLY A 87 -12.99 -17.73 -3.92
C GLY A 87 -13.06 -16.35 -3.23
N VAL A 88 -12.10 -16.04 -2.35
CA VAL A 88 -11.97 -14.70 -1.73
C VAL A 88 -11.55 -13.67 -2.78
N ASN A 89 -10.58 -13.99 -3.63
CA ASN A 89 -10.17 -13.14 -4.75
C ASN A 89 -11.36 -12.79 -5.64
N ASP A 90 -12.13 -13.80 -6.05
CA ASP A 90 -13.29 -13.65 -6.92
C ASP A 90 -14.37 -12.79 -6.26
N TYR A 91 -14.62 -12.97 -4.95
CA TYR A 91 -15.53 -12.12 -4.20
C TYR A 91 -15.09 -10.65 -4.19
N LEU A 92 -13.83 -10.37 -3.83
CA LEU A 92 -13.31 -9.00 -3.76
C LEU A 92 -13.28 -8.34 -5.14
N SER A 93 -13.10 -9.11 -6.23
CA SER A 93 -13.20 -8.59 -7.60
C SER A 93 -14.61 -8.12 -7.98
N THR A 94 -15.64 -8.48 -7.21
CA THR A 94 -17.00 -7.93 -7.37
C THR A 94 -17.24 -6.65 -6.56
N LYS A 95 -16.26 -6.24 -5.73
CA LYS A 95 -16.35 -5.07 -4.88
C LYS A 95 -15.65 -3.90 -5.53
N TYR A 96 -16.39 -2.81 -5.71
CA TYR A 96 -15.84 -1.53 -6.11
C TYR A 96 -15.94 -0.58 -4.91
N PRO A 97 -14.85 0.07 -4.50
CA PRO A 97 -14.90 1.06 -3.43
C PRO A 97 -15.90 2.15 -3.84
N ALA A 98 -16.81 2.51 -2.95
CA ALA A 98 -17.74 3.59 -3.21
C ALA A 98 -16.98 4.91 -3.25
N ALA A 99 -17.43 5.83 -4.12
CA ALA A 99 -16.94 7.19 -4.06
C ALA A 99 -17.38 7.83 -2.75
N HIS A 100 -16.45 8.47 -2.03
CA HIS A 100 -16.73 9.26 -0.84
C HIS A 100 -16.39 10.72 -1.06
N ARG A 101 -17.03 11.59 -0.28
CA ARG A 101 -16.67 13.02 -0.25
C ARG A 101 -15.42 13.27 0.58
N ASP A 102 -15.16 12.40 1.56
CA ASP A 102 -13.98 12.43 2.40
C ASP A 102 -12.97 11.40 1.87
N ASP A 103 -11.79 11.87 1.51
CA ASP A 103 -10.70 11.04 1.00
C ASP A 103 -10.28 9.95 2.02
N ARG A 104 -10.38 10.21 3.32
CA ARG A 104 -10.07 9.23 4.38
C ARG A 104 -11.06 8.07 4.34
N ASP A 105 -12.35 8.38 4.28
CA ASP A 105 -13.40 7.36 4.23
C ASP A 105 -13.28 6.51 2.97
N TYR A 106 -12.80 7.09 1.86
CA TYR A 106 -12.46 6.34 0.66
C TYR A 106 -11.39 5.28 0.93
N TRP A 107 -10.25 5.66 1.53
CA TRP A 107 -9.14 4.74 1.81
C TRP A 107 -9.48 3.67 2.86
N LEU A 108 -10.27 4.02 3.89
CA LEU A 108 -10.66 3.08 4.95
C LEU A 108 -11.46 1.88 4.43
N GLN A 109 -12.20 2.03 3.33
CA GLN A 109 -12.92 0.91 2.71
C GLN A 109 -12.00 -0.26 2.34
N PHE A 110 -10.77 0.04 1.92
CA PHE A 110 -9.80 -0.98 1.54
C PHE A 110 -9.21 -1.70 2.74
N THR A 111 -9.18 -1.08 3.93
CA THR A 111 -8.66 -1.71 5.14
C THR A 111 -9.75 -2.34 6.00
N ASP A 112 -11.02 -1.95 5.81
CA ASP A 112 -12.14 -2.35 6.68
C ASP A 112 -13.07 -3.39 6.03
N GLU A 113 -12.72 -3.92 4.86
CA GLU A 113 -13.51 -4.97 4.22
C GLU A 113 -13.46 -6.28 5.04
N SER A 114 -14.62 -6.66 5.58
CA SER A 114 -14.76 -7.71 6.59
C SER A 114 -14.44 -9.14 6.14
N ILE A 115 -14.50 -9.44 4.84
CA ILE A 115 -14.19 -10.77 4.32
C ILE A 115 -12.69 -10.95 4.21
N GLN A 116 -11.95 -9.99 3.64
CA GLN A 116 -10.49 -10.11 3.61
C GLN A 116 -9.89 -10.13 5.01
N ASP A 117 -10.47 -9.39 5.97
CA ASP A 117 -9.99 -9.28 7.34
C ASP A 117 -9.83 -10.66 7.99
N ARG A 118 -10.80 -11.57 7.77
CA ARG A 118 -10.78 -12.96 8.25
C ARG A 118 -9.54 -13.75 7.81
N TYR A 119 -8.96 -13.41 6.65
CA TYR A 119 -7.79 -14.09 6.09
C TYR A 119 -6.49 -13.33 6.38
N LEU A 120 -6.52 -12.00 6.38
CA LEU A 120 -5.34 -11.18 6.62
C LEU A 120 -4.91 -11.16 8.10
N GLN A 121 -5.83 -11.34 9.04
CA GLN A 121 -5.48 -11.54 10.46
C GLN A 121 -4.55 -12.74 10.66
N GLN A 122 -4.71 -13.80 9.85
CA GLN A 122 -3.81 -14.95 9.89
C GLN A 122 -2.40 -14.59 9.39
N LEU A 123 -2.27 -13.68 8.42
CA LEU A 123 -0.96 -13.18 8.01
C LEU A 123 -0.26 -12.42 9.15
N ALA A 124 -0.98 -11.52 9.84
CA ALA A 124 -0.43 -10.82 11.00
C ALA A 124 -0.05 -11.80 12.14
N ALA A 125 -0.84 -12.85 12.37
CA ALA A 125 -0.50 -13.92 13.30
C ALA A 125 0.75 -14.70 12.86
N ASN A 126 0.93 -14.96 11.56
CA ASN A 126 2.11 -15.64 11.04
C ASN A 126 3.37 -14.76 11.16
N ILE A 127 3.25 -13.43 11.01
CA ILE A 127 4.34 -12.48 11.29
C ILE A 127 4.74 -12.55 12.77
N ARG A 128 3.77 -12.50 13.70
CA ARG A 128 4.01 -12.67 15.15
C ARG A 128 4.69 -14.00 15.49
N ALA A 129 4.32 -15.07 14.79
CA ALA A 129 4.91 -16.39 15.00
C ALA A 129 6.34 -16.51 14.45
N ALA A 130 6.65 -15.80 13.36
CA ALA A 130 7.98 -15.80 12.75
C ALA A 130 8.98 -14.94 13.54
N GLU A 131 8.52 -13.83 14.13
CA GLU A 131 9.37 -12.87 14.84
C GLU A 131 8.84 -12.61 16.26
N PRO A 132 9.59 -12.97 17.33
CA PRO A 132 9.09 -12.87 18.70
C PRO A 132 9.05 -11.43 19.23
N GLU A 133 9.96 -10.57 18.75
CA GLU A 133 10.03 -9.17 19.18
C GLU A 133 9.06 -8.31 18.36
N PRO A 134 8.18 -7.49 18.98
CA PRO A 134 7.23 -6.63 18.25
C PRO A 134 7.90 -5.74 17.19
N ASP A 135 9.05 -5.21 17.56
CA ASP A 135 9.95 -4.43 16.73
C ASP A 135 10.43 -5.17 15.48
N ASN A 136 10.67 -6.49 15.58
CA ASN A 136 11.05 -7.31 14.43
C ASN A 136 9.82 -7.69 13.59
N GLN A 137 8.63 -7.82 14.20
CA GLN A 137 7.38 -8.07 13.48
C GLN A 137 7.08 -6.91 12.51
N VAL A 138 7.23 -5.67 12.97
CA VAL A 138 7.11 -4.46 12.13
C VAL A 138 8.11 -4.49 10.98
N ARG A 139 9.39 -4.76 11.25
CA ARG A 139 10.45 -4.83 10.23
C ARG A 139 10.21 -5.95 9.21
N ALA A 140 9.75 -7.12 9.67
CA ALA A 140 9.38 -8.22 8.80
C ALA A 140 8.19 -7.86 7.92
N ALA A 141 7.17 -7.17 8.45
CA ALA A 141 6.03 -6.68 7.68
C ALA A 141 6.46 -5.68 6.60
N ILE A 142 7.31 -4.71 6.95
CA ILE A 142 7.87 -3.72 6.01
C ILE A 142 8.60 -4.43 4.88
N SER A 143 9.59 -5.27 5.22
CA SER A 143 10.40 -5.96 4.21
C SER A 143 9.57 -6.91 3.36
N LEU A 144 8.62 -7.64 3.96
CA LEU A 144 7.67 -8.48 3.23
C LEU A 144 6.95 -7.69 2.15
N VAL A 145 6.33 -6.56 2.50
CA VAL A 145 5.58 -5.75 1.53
C VAL A 145 6.51 -5.13 0.49
N GLN A 146 7.68 -4.64 0.88
CA GLN A 146 8.68 -4.08 -0.04
C GLN A 146 9.17 -5.10 -1.07
N THR A 147 9.22 -6.39 -0.73
CA THR A 147 9.65 -7.46 -1.67
C THR A 147 8.57 -7.90 -2.65
N ILE A 148 7.30 -7.53 -2.43
CA ILE A 148 6.23 -7.78 -3.41
C ILE A 148 6.53 -6.95 -4.67
N PRO A 149 6.57 -7.54 -5.87
CA PRO A 149 6.82 -6.81 -7.11
C PRO A 149 5.93 -5.56 -7.27
N TYR A 150 6.57 -4.43 -7.59
CA TYR A 150 5.86 -3.25 -8.05
C TYR A 150 5.27 -3.50 -9.44
N LYS A 151 4.07 -3.01 -9.68
CA LYS A 151 3.45 -3.08 -11.00
C LYS A 151 2.54 -1.89 -11.20
N ASP A 152 2.94 -1.02 -12.10
CA ASP A 152 2.14 0.14 -12.49
C ASP A 152 0.94 -0.27 -13.35
N TYR A 153 -0.16 0.48 -13.23
CA TYR A 153 -1.38 0.28 -13.99
C TYR A 153 -1.79 1.57 -14.69
N SER A 154 -2.66 1.44 -15.70
CA SER A 154 -3.29 2.64 -16.25
C SER A 154 -4.12 3.35 -15.16
N PHE A 155 -4.11 4.68 -15.14
CA PHE A 155 -4.85 5.51 -14.17
C PHE A 155 -6.36 5.21 -14.02
N ASN A 156 -6.96 4.47 -14.96
CA ASN A 156 -8.37 4.07 -14.91
C ASN A 156 -8.59 2.70 -14.24
N THR A 157 -7.54 2.08 -13.73
CA THR A 157 -7.63 0.79 -13.03
C THR A 157 -8.05 1.04 -11.59
N ALA A 158 -9.09 0.36 -11.12
CA ALA A 158 -9.48 0.46 -9.72
C ALA A 158 -8.40 -0.20 -8.85
N ALA A 159 -8.02 0.47 -7.76
CA ALA A 159 -7.09 -0.07 -6.78
C ALA A 159 -7.58 -1.42 -6.22
N LYS A 160 -6.65 -2.33 -5.99
CA LYS A 160 -6.87 -3.62 -5.33
C LYS A 160 -7.06 -3.49 -3.83
N TYR A 161 -7.77 -4.46 -3.27
CA TYR A 161 -7.76 -4.70 -1.82
C TYR A 161 -6.42 -5.31 -1.37
N PRO A 162 -5.98 -5.10 -0.12
CA PRO A 162 -4.78 -5.75 0.44
C PRO A 162 -4.68 -7.26 0.18
N TYR A 163 -5.79 -7.98 0.24
CA TYR A 163 -5.82 -9.40 -0.09
C TYR A 163 -5.45 -9.70 -1.55
N HIS A 164 -5.89 -8.87 -2.50
CA HIS A 164 -5.56 -9.03 -3.93
C HIS A 164 -4.06 -8.83 -4.18
N VAL A 165 -3.43 -7.85 -3.51
CA VAL A 165 -1.97 -7.60 -3.60
C VAL A 165 -1.20 -8.87 -3.24
N LEU A 166 -1.59 -9.53 -2.15
CA LEU A 166 -1.04 -10.81 -1.77
C LEU A 166 -1.37 -11.88 -2.82
N TYR A 167 -2.65 -12.12 -3.11
CA TYR A 167 -3.08 -13.21 -3.99
C TYR A 167 -2.40 -13.18 -5.37
N HIS A 168 -2.30 -12.00 -5.98
CA HIS A 168 -1.65 -11.78 -7.27
C HIS A 168 -0.12 -11.66 -7.17
N GLN A 169 0.40 -11.30 -5.99
CA GLN A 169 1.81 -11.05 -5.72
C GLN A 169 2.36 -9.87 -6.53
N ASP A 170 1.53 -8.84 -6.70
CA ASP A 170 1.89 -7.58 -7.34
C ASP A 170 0.99 -6.42 -6.83
N GLY A 171 1.50 -5.20 -6.91
CA GLY A 171 0.71 -3.99 -6.67
C GLY A 171 1.47 -2.71 -6.96
N ASP A 172 0.77 -1.60 -7.10
CA ASP A 172 1.32 -0.25 -7.22
C ASP A 172 1.42 0.43 -5.83
N CYS A 173 1.66 1.74 -5.80
CA CYS A 173 2.08 2.47 -4.60
C CYS A 173 0.98 2.53 -3.52
N ASP A 174 -0.27 2.76 -3.89
CA ASP A 174 -1.40 2.81 -2.96
C ASP A 174 -1.82 1.41 -2.52
N GLU A 175 -1.92 0.45 -3.44
CA GLU A 175 -2.21 -0.95 -3.13
C GLU A 175 -1.25 -1.54 -2.08
N LYS A 176 0.06 -1.36 -2.28
CA LYS A 176 1.09 -1.85 -1.34
C LYS A 176 1.10 -1.05 -0.03
N SER A 177 0.84 0.26 -0.09
CA SER A 177 0.74 1.10 1.10
C SER A 177 -0.45 0.73 1.98
N LEU A 178 -1.62 0.46 1.39
CA LEU A 178 -2.81 0.02 2.11
C LEU A 178 -2.62 -1.36 2.76
N LEU A 179 -1.92 -2.28 2.09
CA LEU A 179 -1.55 -3.57 2.69
C LEU A 179 -0.66 -3.39 3.92
N LEU A 180 0.40 -2.59 3.83
CA LEU A 180 1.29 -2.38 4.98
C LEU A 180 0.59 -1.60 6.11
N ALA A 181 -0.25 -0.62 5.79
CA ALA A 181 -1.04 0.09 6.79
C ALA A 181 -2.02 -0.85 7.53
N TYR A 182 -2.68 -1.75 6.81
CA TYR A 182 -3.50 -2.82 7.42
C TYR A 182 -2.64 -3.67 8.38
N LEU A 183 -1.47 -4.13 7.95
CA LEU A 183 -0.60 -4.96 8.79
C LEU A 183 -0.12 -4.24 10.05
N PHE A 184 0.24 -2.95 9.96
CA PHE A 184 0.61 -2.16 11.14
C PHE A 184 -0.53 -2.05 12.15
N ARG A 185 -1.77 -1.80 11.67
CA ARG A 185 -2.95 -1.81 12.54
C ARG A 185 -3.12 -3.16 13.24
N GLU A 186 -3.04 -4.26 12.49
CA GLU A 186 -3.19 -5.61 13.07
C GLU A 186 -2.04 -6.01 14.01
N LEU A 187 -0.86 -5.39 13.86
CA LEU A 187 0.27 -5.54 14.77
C LEU A 187 0.18 -4.58 15.99
N GLY A 188 -0.82 -3.70 16.04
CA GLY A 188 -1.08 -2.80 17.18
C GLY A 188 -0.44 -1.41 17.09
N TYR A 189 0.10 -1.04 15.93
CA TYR A 189 0.81 0.23 15.74
C TYR A 189 -0.09 1.31 15.15
N GLY A 190 0.13 2.55 15.59
CA GLY A 190 -0.50 3.71 14.97
C GLY A 190 0.00 3.87 13.54
N THR A 191 -0.89 4.09 12.59
CA THR A 191 -0.55 4.10 11.16
C THR A 191 -1.44 5.03 10.34
N ALA A 192 -0.85 5.59 9.31
CA ALA A 192 -1.50 6.46 8.33
C ALA A 192 -1.00 6.15 6.92
N VAL A 193 -1.76 6.54 5.90
CA VAL A 193 -1.25 6.61 4.53
C VAL A 193 -0.96 8.06 4.16
N PHE A 194 0.12 8.25 3.40
CA PHE A 194 0.60 9.53 2.93
C PHE A 194 0.33 9.64 1.42
N LEU A 195 -0.55 10.56 1.03
CA LEU A 195 -0.81 10.84 -0.38
C LEU A 195 -0.03 12.10 -0.81
N PHE A 196 0.96 11.90 -1.68
CA PHE A 196 1.73 12.98 -2.29
C PHE A 196 1.10 13.33 -3.65
N GLU A 197 0.14 14.26 -3.65
CA GLU A 197 -0.65 14.59 -4.86
C GLU A 197 0.20 15.09 -6.03
N LYS A 198 1.27 15.85 -5.74
CA LYS A 198 2.15 16.41 -6.77
C LYS A 198 2.98 15.32 -7.45
N GLU A 199 3.41 14.34 -6.67
CA GLU A 199 4.21 13.20 -7.10
C GLU A 199 3.36 12.02 -7.58
N THR A 200 2.03 12.09 -7.45
CA THR A 200 1.10 10.98 -7.72
C THR A 200 1.54 9.68 -7.06
N HIS A 201 1.94 9.77 -5.80
CA HIS A 201 2.55 8.66 -5.05
C HIS A 201 1.89 8.47 -3.68
N MET A 202 1.81 7.23 -3.22
CA MET A 202 1.40 6.88 -1.87
C MET A 202 2.50 6.15 -1.12
N ALA A 203 2.69 6.53 0.14
CA ALA A 203 3.57 5.85 1.09
C ALA A 203 2.84 5.60 2.41
N VAL A 204 3.51 4.96 3.37
CA VAL A 204 2.94 4.63 4.68
C VAL A 204 3.62 5.42 5.78
N GLY A 205 2.84 5.91 6.73
CA GLY A 205 3.30 6.48 7.98
C GLY A 205 3.10 5.48 9.12
N ILE A 206 4.15 5.21 9.91
CA ILE A 206 4.03 4.50 11.19
C ILE A 206 4.31 5.46 12.34
N LYS A 207 3.49 5.43 13.40
CA LYS A 207 3.64 6.31 14.55
C LYS A 207 5.00 6.07 15.19
N ALA A 208 5.72 7.14 15.50
CA ALA A 208 7.09 7.09 15.97
C ALA A 208 7.40 8.31 16.86
N PRO A 209 8.53 8.30 17.59
CA PRO A 209 9.00 9.51 18.27
C PRO A 209 9.23 10.66 17.27
N ASP A 210 8.81 11.88 17.63
CA ASP A 210 8.77 13.07 16.76
C ASP A 210 10.04 13.31 15.93
N ARG A 211 11.22 13.07 16.52
CA ARG A 211 12.51 13.27 15.83
C ARG A 211 12.76 12.33 14.65
N TYR A 212 11.97 11.27 14.49
CA TYR A 212 12.03 10.31 13.39
C TYR A 212 10.83 10.44 12.44
N CYS A 213 9.88 11.31 12.75
CA CYS A 213 8.70 11.53 11.94
C CYS A 213 9.07 12.28 10.66
N TYR A 214 8.35 11.96 9.59
CA TYR A 214 8.46 12.66 8.33
C TYR A 214 7.81 14.03 8.47
N ARG A 215 8.64 15.07 8.62
CA ARG A 215 8.18 16.45 8.88
C ARG A 215 7.24 16.45 10.09
N ASP A 216 6.24 17.33 10.09
CA ASP A 216 5.29 17.50 11.20
C ASP A 216 4.07 16.56 11.10
N THR A 217 4.23 15.36 10.51
CA THR A 217 3.09 14.44 10.32
C THR A 217 2.76 13.63 11.57
N GLY A 218 3.72 13.45 12.49
CA GLY A 218 3.59 12.54 13.64
C GLY A 218 3.83 11.06 13.30
N TYR A 219 4.24 10.75 12.07
CA TYR A 219 4.53 9.39 11.60
C TYR A 219 5.86 9.35 10.84
N ALA A 220 6.64 8.30 11.02
CA ALA A 220 7.83 8.02 10.22
C ALA A 220 7.46 7.51 8.82
N PHE A 221 8.20 7.96 7.80
CA PHE A 221 7.97 7.59 6.40
C PHE A 221 8.48 6.18 6.10
N ILE A 222 7.62 5.38 5.46
CA ILE A 222 7.93 4.04 4.97
C ILE A 222 7.56 3.96 3.49
N GLU A 223 8.55 3.79 2.64
CA GLU A 223 8.37 3.47 1.23
C GLU A 223 8.08 1.98 1.06
N THR A 224 7.17 1.63 0.14
CA THR A 224 6.74 0.23 -0.09
C THR A 224 7.04 -0.30 -1.49
N THR A 225 7.31 0.57 -2.46
CA THR A 225 7.51 0.20 -3.88
C THR A 225 8.80 -0.57 -4.13
N VAL A 226 9.82 -0.36 -3.30
CA VAL A 226 11.11 -1.04 -3.36
C VAL A 226 11.64 -1.35 -1.96
N PRO A 227 12.53 -2.35 -1.81
CA PRO A 227 13.35 -2.47 -0.61
C PRO A 227 14.08 -1.15 -0.34
N SER A 228 13.84 -0.58 0.83
CA SER A 228 14.36 0.72 1.24
C SER A 228 14.45 0.78 2.75
N ILE A 229 15.32 1.65 3.26
CA ILE A 229 15.50 1.82 4.71
C ILE A 229 14.33 2.64 5.26
N PRO A 230 13.61 2.19 6.31
CA PRO A 230 12.61 3.01 6.95
C PRO A 230 13.15 4.38 7.34
N THR A 231 12.32 5.41 7.22
CA THR A 231 12.67 6.85 7.33
C THR A 231 13.52 7.43 6.21
N ASP A 232 14.07 6.63 5.29
CA ASP A 232 14.66 7.18 4.09
C ASP A 232 13.56 7.68 3.16
N SER A 233 13.45 8.99 3.04
CA SER A 233 12.53 9.69 2.14
C SER A 233 13.28 10.47 1.05
N GLY A 234 14.58 10.25 0.93
CA GLY A 234 15.48 11.02 0.06
C GLY A 234 15.66 10.42 -1.33
N GLU A 235 15.17 9.20 -1.56
CA GLU A 235 15.40 8.44 -2.79
C GLU A 235 14.42 8.81 -3.92
N GLU A 236 14.64 8.13 -5.04
CA GLU A 236 13.75 8.09 -6.19
C GLU A 236 13.02 6.74 -6.11
N TYR A 237 11.69 6.78 -6.07
CA TYR A 237 10.84 5.61 -5.81
C TYR A 237 9.93 5.29 -7.01
N GLY A 238 9.46 4.04 -7.08
CA GLY A 238 8.69 3.52 -8.21
C GLY A 238 9.49 3.45 -9.53
N ASP A 239 8.82 3.03 -10.60
CA ASP A 239 9.47 2.82 -11.91
C ASP A 239 9.94 4.14 -12.57
N ASP A 240 9.34 5.27 -12.19
CA ASP A 240 9.63 6.60 -12.75
C ASP A 240 10.70 7.39 -11.97
N GLY A 241 11.21 6.83 -10.87
CA GLY A 241 12.25 7.48 -10.07
C GLY A 241 11.78 8.77 -9.40
N ILE A 242 10.68 8.70 -8.65
CA ILE A 242 9.99 9.87 -8.10
C ILE A 242 10.59 10.27 -6.74
N LYS A 243 11.00 11.53 -6.61
CA LYS A 243 11.47 12.10 -5.34
C LYS A 243 10.36 12.84 -4.61
N MET A 244 10.13 12.50 -3.34
CA MET A 244 9.09 13.14 -2.52
C MET A 244 9.47 14.57 -2.13
N THR A 245 8.90 15.57 -2.82
CA THR A 245 9.18 17.00 -2.54
C THR A 245 8.03 17.70 -1.82
N SER A 246 6.77 17.33 -2.10
CA SER A 246 5.58 17.97 -1.51
C SER A 246 5.24 17.48 -0.10
N ASN A 247 4.39 18.21 0.62
CA ASN A 247 3.79 17.72 1.87
C ASN A 247 2.65 16.76 1.53
N PRO A 248 2.57 15.58 2.18
CA PRO A 248 1.50 14.65 1.92
C PRO A 248 0.19 15.11 2.59
N LYS A 249 -0.94 14.71 2.01
CA LYS A 249 -2.17 14.55 2.80
C LYS A 249 -2.00 13.29 3.67
N VAL A 250 -2.30 13.43 4.95
CA VAL A 250 -2.17 12.33 5.92
C VAL A 250 -3.55 11.80 6.27
N PHE A 251 -3.79 10.52 5.98
CA PHE A 251 -5.03 9.84 6.32
C PHE A 251 -4.77 8.78 7.38
N VAL A 252 -5.19 9.05 8.62
CA VAL A 252 -5.01 8.12 9.74
C VAL A 252 -5.91 6.90 9.55
N ILE A 253 -5.29 5.73 9.46
CA ILE A 253 -5.93 4.43 9.31
C ILE A 253 -6.25 3.84 10.68
N ALA A 254 -5.31 3.91 11.62
CA ALA A 254 -5.53 3.46 12.99
C ALA A 254 -4.66 4.23 13.98
N GLU A 255 -5.20 4.43 15.18
CA GLU A 255 -4.40 4.75 16.35
C GLU A 255 -3.72 3.48 16.89
N GLY A 256 -2.66 3.66 17.67
CA GLY A 256 -1.94 2.56 18.29
C GLY A 256 -0.60 2.99 18.88
N ASP A 257 0.23 1.99 19.13
CA ASP A 257 1.54 2.16 19.74
C ASP A 257 2.53 2.82 18.77
N SER A 258 3.55 3.44 19.36
CA SER A 258 4.68 4.04 18.66
C SER A 258 5.77 3.00 18.40
N PHE A 259 6.34 3.00 17.20
CA PHE A 259 7.50 2.17 16.85
C PHE A 259 8.80 2.79 17.38
N GLU A 260 9.02 2.64 18.69
CA GLU A 260 10.13 3.25 19.42
C GLU A 260 11.51 2.83 18.90
N GLY A 261 11.64 1.61 18.40
CA GLY A 261 12.91 1.09 17.89
C GLY A 261 13.33 1.58 16.51
N ILE A 262 12.52 2.41 15.84
CA ILE A 262 12.82 2.97 14.51
C ILE A 262 14.11 3.81 14.45
N TRP A 263 14.65 4.20 15.61
CA TRP A 263 15.90 4.94 15.70
C TRP A 263 17.07 4.26 14.99
N ARG A 264 17.06 2.93 14.90
CA ARG A 264 18.09 2.15 14.20
C ARG A 264 18.03 2.42 12.70
N GLU A 265 16.84 2.26 12.13
CA GLU A 265 16.58 2.51 10.71
C GLU A 265 16.85 3.97 10.37
N HIS A 266 16.53 4.90 11.27
CA HIS A 266 16.87 6.30 11.08
C HIS A 266 18.38 6.55 11.03
N ALA A 267 19.16 5.97 11.95
CA ALA A 267 20.61 6.09 11.91
C ALA A 267 21.20 5.48 10.63
N ASP A 268 20.67 4.33 10.21
CA ASP A 268 21.07 3.64 8.99
C ASP A 268 20.71 4.45 7.73
N ALA A 269 19.52 5.07 7.68
CA ALA A 269 19.09 5.94 6.59
C ALA A 269 19.96 7.20 6.48
N VAL A 270 20.37 7.78 7.61
CA VAL A 270 21.30 8.92 7.64
C VAL A 270 22.66 8.51 7.08
N GLU A 271 23.18 7.34 7.47
CA GLU A 271 24.45 6.83 6.95
C GLU A 271 24.36 6.49 5.46
N TRP A 272 23.29 5.81 5.05
CA TRP A 272 23.00 5.44 3.67
C TRP A 272 23.03 6.65 2.76
N ASN A 273 22.29 7.69 3.11
CA ASN A 273 22.25 8.93 2.35
C ASN A 273 23.61 9.64 2.31
N LYS A 274 24.33 9.68 3.44
CA LYS A 274 25.70 10.22 3.48
C LYS A 274 26.65 9.50 2.52
N ILE A 275 26.57 8.17 2.42
CA ILE A 275 27.41 7.39 1.51
C ILE A 275 27.02 7.66 0.06
N ARG A 276 25.71 7.71 -0.25
CA ARG A 276 25.21 8.01 -1.61
C ARG A 276 25.63 9.40 -2.09
N ASP A 277 25.65 10.39 -1.21
CA ASP A 277 26.10 11.75 -1.52
C ASP A 277 27.59 11.84 -1.90
N MET A 278 28.39 10.83 -1.59
CA MET A 278 29.79 10.75 -2.05
C MET A 278 29.91 10.42 -3.55
N GLY A 279 28.81 10.01 -4.18
CA GLY A 279 28.75 9.62 -5.59
C GLY A 279 29.18 8.17 -5.83
N PRO A 280 29.25 7.75 -7.11
CA PRO A 280 29.39 6.33 -7.47
C PRO A 280 30.78 5.73 -7.20
N LYS A 281 31.77 6.56 -6.86
CA LYS A 281 33.16 6.11 -6.61
C LYS A 281 33.46 6.15 -5.12
N LEU A 282 33.17 5.04 -4.45
CA LEU A 282 33.41 4.88 -3.03
C LEU A 282 34.79 4.27 -2.78
N ASP A 283 35.47 4.70 -1.71
CA ASP A 283 36.60 3.97 -1.17
C ASP A 283 36.17 2.62 -0.55
N SER A 284 37.14 1.76 -0.25
CA SER A 284 36.84 0.41 0.26
C SER A 284 36.06 0.42 1.58
N TYR A 285 36.24 1.45 2.41
CA TYR A 285 35.52 1.57 3.68
C TYR A 285 34.04 1.90 3.42
N ASN A 286 33.78 2.97 2.68
CA ASN A 286 32.42 3.42 2.38
C ASN A 286 31.65 2.41 1.52
N TYR A 287 32.31 1.73 0.58
CA TYR A 287 31.69 0.63 -0.17
C TYR A 287 31.35 -0.58 0.74
N GLY A 288 32.19 -0.89 1.72
CA GLY A 288 31.88 -1.91 2.73
C GLY A 288 30.65 -1.56 3.56
N ARG A 289 30.53 -0.29 3.99
CA ARG A 289 29.36 0.22 4.72
C ARG A 289 28.09 0.19 3.87
N TYR A 290 28.16 0.66 2.63
CA TYR A 290 27.06 0.64 1.66
C TYR A 290 26.50 -0.79 1.49
N ARG A 291 27.39 -1.75 1.21
CA ARG A 291 26.99 -3.15 1.06
C ARG A 291 26.36 -3.73 2.33
N ASN A 292 26.91 -3.43 3.51
CA ASN A 292 26.35 -3.94 4.76
C ASN A 292 24.94 -3.40 5.02
N LEU A 293 24.70 -2.11 4.74
CA LEU A 293 23.37 -1.51 4.82
C LEU A 293 22.43 -2.17 3.81
N ALA A 294 22.83 -2.25 2.54
CA ALA A 294 22.00 -2.85 1.50
C ALA A 294 21.62 -4.31 1.83
N GLN A 295 22.58 -5.12 2.27
CA GLN A 295 22.32 -6.48 2.74
C GLN A 295 21.36 -6.50 3.93
N SER A 296 21.49 -5.56 4.88
CA SER A 296 20.66 -5.52 6.09
C SER A 296 19.17 -5.36 5.78
N TYR A 297 18.85 -4.63 4.72
CA TYR A 297 17.49 -4.27 4.28
C TYR A 297 17.02 -5.02 3.02
N GLY A 298 17.84 -5.92 2.46
CA GLY A 298 17.49 -6.64 1.23
C GLY A 298 17.46 -5.76 -0.03
N ILE A 299 18.21 -4.65 -0.02
CA ILE A 299 18.36 -3.74 -1.15
C ILE A 299 19.40 -4.32 -2.11
N ASP A 300 19.12 -4.30 -3.42
CA ASP A 300 20.12 -4.66 -4.42
C ASP A 300 21.21 -3.57 -4.48
N TYR A 301 22.47 -3.99 -4.44
CA TYR A 301 23.63 -3.09 -4.40
C TYR A 301 24.61 -3.30 -5.55
N GLY A 302 24.28 -4.15 -6.52
CA GLY A 302 25.15 -4.46 -7.67
C GLY A 302 26.44 -5.16 -7.26
N GLY A 303 26.70 -6.33 -7.86
CA GLY A 303 27.99 -7.01 -7.78
C GLY A 303 29.03 -6.41 -8.72
#